data_AF-A0AAD4QE75-F1
#
_entry.id   AF-A0AAD4QE75-F1
#
_cell.length_a   1.000
_cell.length_b   1.000
_cell.length_c   1.000
_cell.angle_alpha   90.00
_cell.angle_beta   90.00
_cell.angle_gamma   90.00
#
_symmetry.space_group_name_H-M   'P 1'
#
loop_
_entity.id
_entity.type
_entity.pdbx_description
1 polymer ?
#
loop_
_entity_poly.entity_id
_entity_poly.type
_entity_poly.pdbx_seq_one_letter_code
_entity_poly.pdbx_strand_id
1 'polypeptide(L)'
;MPYVKDPFQHSRISLPLTTPTVNYYDWCLGRPELNSWPNYTIHIDPVTGERRRLHFVLDRLEQAATALVTSPSDGGLGLTAGQSGIVGILSENCLEYPVLVFALLKIAVPVALLPSHSTLHETAALLKMTGVTSLFVSETRYSYVIAAAKEAGLPEDRIFILQGGVAGKVSLPRVIEGVKSRGLPRVPTQTVRDDTIAYLLFSSGTTGLPKAVMISHRNLMFAASQSFVILEELLKLGARRSLFTWRSCRGTTRWGPMLMFSGYLPPQLHSS
;
A
#
# COMPACT_ATOMS: atom_id res chain seq x y z
N MET A 1 21.65 -35.78 -5.56
CA MET A 1 21.20 -35.10 -4.33
C MET A 1 20.00 -35.86 -3.80
N PRO A 2 20.00 -36.35 -2.55
CA PRO A 2 18.82 -37.01 -2.00
C PRO A 2 17.72 -35.97 -1.80
N TYR A 3 16.51 -36.31 -2.24
CA TYR A 3 15.29 -35.53 -2.12
C TYR A 3 15.08 -35.15 -0.64
N VAL A 4 15.01 -33.86 -0.32
CA VAL A 4 14.67 -33.40 1.03
C VAL A 4 13.28 -33.94 1.34
N LYS A 5 13.15 -34.83 2.33
CA LYS A 5 11.85 -35.26 2.84
C LYS A 5 11.07 -34.02 3.26
N ASP A 6 9.84 -33.90 2.74
CA ASP A 6 8.91 -32.83 3.08
C ASP A 6 8.86 -32.64 4.61
N PRO A 7 9.39 -31.52 5.13
CA PRO A 7 9.42 -31.28 6.57
C PRO A 7 8.03 -31.04 7.18
N PHE A 8 6.98 -30.99 6.35
CA PHE A 8 5.61 -30.68 6.76
C PHE A 8 4.65 -31.88 6.74
N GLN A 9 5.16 -33.12 6.73
CA GLN A 9 4.34 -34.35 6.72
C GLN A 9 3.28 -34.46 7.84
N HIS A 10 3.35 -33.65 8.90
CA HIS A 10 2.41 -33.65 10.01
C HIS A 10 1.44 -32.46 10.07
N SER A 11 1.55 -31.48 9.19
CA SER A 11 0.63 -30.35 9.13
C SER A 11 -0.14 -30.42 7.81
N ARG A 12 -1.26 -31.15 7.80
CA ARG A 12 -2.31 -30.88 6.80
C ARG A 12 -2.87 -29.50 7.11
N ILE A 13 -2.17 -28.45 6.68
CA ILE A 13 -2.74 -27.11 6.60
C ILE A 13 -3.80 -27.24 5.50
N SER A 14 -5.03 -27.57 5.90
CA SER A 14 -6.19 -27.42 5.04
C SER A 14 -6.38 -25.93 4.85
N LEU A 15 -5.72 -25.35 3.85
CA LEU A 15 -6.08 -24.01 3.40
C LEU A 15 -7.54 -24.09 2.96
N PRO A 16 -8.47 -23.34 3.58
CA PRO A 16 -9.85 -23.36 3.15
C PRO A 16 -9.89 -22.92 1.69
N LEU A 17 -10.27 -23.84 0.79
CA LEU A 17 -10.35 -23.63 -0.66
C LEU A 17 -11.47 -22.65 -1.06
N THR A 18 -12.13 -22.01 -0.10
CA THR A 18 -13.26 -21.10 -0.28
C THR A 18 -13.17 -19.88 0.64
N THR A 19 -12.03 -19.18 0.66
CA THR A 19 -11.99 -17.85 1.28
C THR A 19 -12.83 -16.90 0.42
N PRO A 20 -13.92 -16.31 0.97
CA PRO A 20 -14.72 -15.34 0.22
C PRO A 20 -13.86 -14.14 -0.13
N THR A 21 -14.04 -13.62 -1.34
CA THR A 21 -13.37 -12.38 -1.74
C THR A 21 -13.95 -11.22 -0.94
N VAL A 22 -13.08 -10.53 -0.22
CA VAL A 22 -13.41 -9.31 0.51
C VAL A 22 -12.52 -8.17 0.01
N ASN A 23 -12.92 -6.94 0.30
CA ASN A 23 -12.05 -5.82 0.03
C ASN A 23 -10.76 -5.98 0.84
N TYR A 24 -9.60 -5.96 0.16
CA TYR A 24 -8.31 -6.07 0.81
C TYR A 24 -8.09 -5.06 1.95
N TYR A 25 -8.70 -3.86 1.86
CA TYR A 25 -8.72 -2.91 2.98
C TYR A 25 -9.38 -3.51 4.22
N ASP A 26 -10.60 -4.05 4.12
CA ASP A 26 -11.31 -4.64 5.26
C ASP A 26 -10.57 -5.84 5.81
N TRP A 27 -9.96 -6.65 4.95
CA TRP A 27 -9.17 -7.80 5.35
C TRP A 27 -7.94 -7.41 6.19
N CYS A 28 -7.27 -6.31 5.85
CA CYS A 28 -6.05 -5.85 6.51
C CYS A 28 -6.32 -4.88 7.67
N LEU A 29 -6.97 -3.75 7.36
CA LEU A 29 -7.08 -2.54 8.20
C LEU A 29 -8.50 -2.15 8.61
N GLY A 30 -9.54 -2.63 7.91
CA GLY A 30 -10.95 -2.37 8.28
C GLY A 30 -11.49 -3.31 9.38
N ARG A 31 -10.59 -3.94 10.13
CA ARG A 31 -10.91 -4.90 11.18
C ARG A 31 -11.29 -4.20 12.49
N PRO A 32 -12.48 -4.46 13.07
CA PRO A 32 -12.91 -3.81 14.31
C PRO A 32 -11.92 -3.94 15.47
N GLU A 33 -11.19 -5.06 15.53
CA GLU A 33 -10.23 -5.37 16.58
C GLU A 33 -9.07 -4.37 16.63
N LEU A 34 -8.71 -3.75 15.49
CA LEU A 34 -7.63 -2.76 15.43
C LEU A 34 -7.91 -1.53 16.29
N ASN A 35 -9.18 -1.21 16.54
CA ASN A 35 -9.56 -0.09 17.44
C ASN A 35 -9.25 -0.38 18.91
N SER A 36 -9.11 -1.66 19.28
CA SER A 36 -8.72 -2.06 20.65
C SER A 36 -7.22 -2.29 20.81
N TRP A 37 -6.44 -2.22 19.72
CA TRP A 37 -5.01 -2.47 19.79
C TRP A 37 -4.28 -1.32 20.47
N PRO A 38 -3.11 -1.57 21.09
CA PRO A 38 -2.30 -0.51 21.67
C PRO A 38 -1.93 0.56 20.62
N ASN A 39 -1.89 1.83 21.03
CA ASN A 39 -1.55 2.93 20.13
C ASN A 39 -0.02 3.04 19.92
N TYR A 40 0.57 2.08 19.23
CA TYR A 40 2.01 2.06 18.93
C TYR A 40 2.34 2.86 17.66
N THR A 41 3.63 3.15 17.46
CA THR A 41 4.12 3.81 16.24
C THR A 41 4.12 2.82 15.09
N ILE A 42 3.35 3.10 14.04
CA ILE A 42 3.22 2.23 12.86
C ILE A 42 3.96 2.76 11.63
N HIS A 43 4.02 4.09 11.44
CA HIS A 43 4.82 4.70 10.37
C HIS A 43 5.94 5.54 10.97
N ILE A 44 7.10 5.49 10.32
CA ILE A 44 8.28 6.27 10.65
C ILE A 44 8.85 6.80 9.33
N ASP A 45 9.02 8.10 9.24
CA ASP A 45 9.85 8.72 8.21
C ASP A 45 11.27 8.85 8.77
N PRO A 46 12.26 8.10 8.25
CA PRO A 46 13.61 8.13 8.77
C PRO A 46 14.35 9.43 8.43
N VAL A 47 13.90 10.18 7.43
CA VAL A 47 14.55 11.43 6.99
C VAL A 47 14.14 12.58 7.89
N THR A 48 12.83 12.73 8.12
CA THR A 48 12.28 13.81 8.96
C THR A 48 12.24 13.45 10.45
N GLY A 49 12.28 12.16 10.77
CA GLY A 49 12.08 11.65 12.13
C GLY A 49 10.60 11.62 12.56
N GLU A 50 9.67 12.00 11.68
CA GLU A 50 8.23 11.98 11.97
C GLU A 50 7.77 10.54 12.26
N ARG A 51 6.93 10.41 13.30
CA ARG A 51 6.37 9.13 13.74
C ARG A 51 4.85 9.25 13.83
N ARG A 52 4.13 8.35 13.15
CA ARG A 52 2.66 8.28 13.20
C ARG A 52 2.20 7.05 13.96
N ARG A 53 1.23 7.27 14.85
CA ARG A 53 0.64 6.23 15.70
C ARG A 53 -0.49 5.51 14.97
N LEU A 54 -0.76 4.25 15.35
CA LEU A 54 -1.77 3.39 14.73
C LEU A 54 -3.13 4.09 14.56
N HIS A 55 -3.73 4.57 15.65
CA HIS A 55 -5.07 5.17 15.59
C HIS A 55 -5.11 6.45 14.77
N PHE A 56 -4.02 7.22 14.76
CA PHE A 56 -3.90 8.40 13.90
C PHE A 56 -3.89 7.99 12.42
N VAL A 57 -3.14 6.95 12.05
CA VAL A 57 -3.08 6.47 10.66
C VAL A 57 -4.44 5.91 10.23
N LEU A 58 -5.13 5.15 11.08
CA LEU A 58 -6.47 4.63 10.79
C LEU A 58 -7.50 5.75 10.59
N ASP A 59 -7.53 6.76 11.47
CA ASP A 59 -8.40 7.94 11.28
C ASP A 59 -8.05 8.68 9.99
N ARG A 60 -6.76 8.90 9.73
CA ARG A 60 -6.29 9.62 8.54
C ARG A 60 -6.67 8.90 7.24
N LEU A 61 -6.66 7.57 7.23
CA LEU A 61 -7.07 6.76 6.09
C LEU A 61 -8.58 6.85 5.85
N GLU A 62 -9.40 6.76 6.89
CA GLU A 62 -10.85 6.95 6.77
C GLU A 62 -11.21 8.36 6.26
N GLN A 63 -10.49 9.38 6.74
CA GLN A 63 -10.64 10.75 6.22
C GLN A 63 -10.14 10.87 4.78
N ALA A 64 -9.05 10.20 4.40
CA ALA A 64 -8.57 10.15 3.02
C ALA A 64 -9.59 9.50 2.08
N ALA A 65 -10.18 8.37 2.44
CA ALA A 65 -11.22 7.74 1.63
C ALA A 65 -12.44 8.66 1.44
N THR A 66 -12.82 9.36 2.52
CA THR A 66 -13.90 10.36 2.49
C THR A 66 -13.55 11.53 1.57
N ALA A 67 -12.34 12.07 1.69
CA ALA A 67 -11.80 13.15 0.85
C ALA A 67 -11.76 12.77 -0.64
N LEU A 68 -11.35 11.54 -0.95
CA LEU A 68 -11.29 11.05 -2.32
C LEU A 68 -12.69 11.00 -2.95
N VAL A 69 -13.70 10.46 -2.25
CA VAL A 69 -15.07 10.28 -2.79
C VAL A 69 -15.88 11.57 -2.80
N THR A 70 -15.70 12.43 -1.80
CA THR A 70 -16.46 13.68 -1.64
C THR A 70 -16.36 14.53 -2.91
N SER A 71 -17.46 15.17 -3.32
CA SER A 71 -17.50 15.95 -4.54
C SER A 71 -16.52 17.16 -4.48
N PRO A 72 -15.99 17.64 -5.62
CA PRO A 72 -15.19 18.86 -5.62
C PRO A 72 -15.91 20.09 -5.05
N SER A 73 -17.23 20.21 -5.24
CA SER A 73 -18.03 21.30 -4.66
C SER A 73 -18.11 21.26 -3.14
N ASP A 74 -18.01 20.06 -2.54
CA ASP A 74 -18.01 19.86 -1.10
C ASP A 74 -16.57 19.83 -0.50
N GLY A 75 -15.56 20.05 -1.34
CA GLY A 75 -14.16 20.11 -0.94
C GLY A 75 -13.41 18.77 -0.98
N GLY A 76 -13.91 17.78 -1.71
CA GLY A 76 -13.22 16.52 -2.01
C GLY A 76 -12.67 16.45 -3.43
N LEU A 77 -12.43 15.23 -3.95
CA LEU A 77 -11.86 14.98 -5.28
C LEU A 77 -12.79 14.27 -6.27
N GLY A 78 -13.95 13.76 -5.82
CA GLY A 78 -14.94 13.09 -6.66
C GLY A 78 -14.43 11.79 -7.31
N LEU A 79 -13.58 11.04 -6.62
CA LEU A 79 -13.01 9.78 -7.08
C LEU A 79 -13.86 8.59 -6.60
N THR A 80 -14.43 7.84 -7.54
CA THR A 80 -15.31 6.69 -7.31
C THR A 80 -14.97 5.53 -8.24
N ALA A 81 -15.19 4.29 -7.77
CA ALA A 81 -14.99 3.10 -8.58
C ALA A 81 -15.83 3.13 -9.87
N GLY A 82 -15.25 2.69 -10.98
CA GLY A 82 -15.92 2.62 -12.28
C GLY A 82 -16.03 3.94 -13.04
N GLN A 83 -16.07 5.09 -12.37
CA GLN A 83 -16.10 6.41 -13.03
C GLN A 83 -14.72 7.06 -13.09
N SER A 84 -13.89 6.86 -12.07
CA SER A 84 -12.60 7.54 -11.96
C SER A 84 -11.47 6.87 -12.71
N GLY A 85 -11.69 5.77 -13.44
CA GLY A 85 -10.62 5.06 -14.13
C GLY A 85 -9.51 4.61 -13.16
N ILE A 86 -8.24 4.74 -13.59
CA ILE A 86 -7.06 4.36 -12.82
C ILE A 86 -6.39 5.61 -12.24
N VAL A 87 -6.12 5.59 -10.93
CA VAL A 87 -5.35 6.65 -10.26
C VAL A 87 -3.86 6.30 -10.31
N GLY A 88 -3.01 7.18 -10.80
CA GLY A 88 -1.57 7.02 -10.76
C GLY A 88 -0.98 7.58 -9.46
N ILE A 89 0.10 6.96 -8.97
CA ILE A 89 0.99 7.55 -7.95
C ILE A 89 2.41 7.56 -8.49
N LEU A 90 3.03 8.74 -8.56
CA LEU A 90 4.45 8.91 -8.88
C LEU A 90 5.12 9.69 -7.76
N SER A 91 5.72 8.98 -6.81
CA SER A 91 6.33 9.58 -5.63
C SER A 91 7.39 8.65 -5.06
N GLU A 92 8.45 9.22 -4.52
CA GLU A 92 9.28 8.56 -3.51
C GLU A 92 8.45 8.14 -2.29
N ASN A 93 9.05 7.29 -1.43
CA ASN A 93 8.41 6.87 -0.20
C ASN A 93 8.13 8.10 0.69
N CYS A 94 6.87 8.24 1.09
CA CYS A 94 6.43 9.28 1.99
C CYS A 94 5.29 8.75 2.88
N LEU A 95 4.94 9.49 3.94
CA LEU A 95 3.98 9.00 4.93
C LEU A 95 2.53 9.00 4.42
N GLU A 96 2.21 9.83 3.44
CA GLU A 96 0.89 9.84 2.78
C GLU A 96 0.73 8.75 1.71
N TYR A 97 1.83 8.18 1.21
CA TYR A 97 1.79 7.12 0.21
C TYR A 97 0.94 5.91 0.65
N PRO A 98 1.21 5.27 1.81
CA PRO A 98 0.37 4.16 2.28
C PRO A 98 -1.06 4.61 2.61
N VAL A 99 -1.25 5.84 3.09
CA VAL A 99 -2.59 6.39 3.38
C VAL A 99 -3.42 6.44 2.10
N LEU A 100 -2.88 6.99 1.02
CA LEU A 100 -3.57 7.07 -0.27
C LEU A 100 -3.86 5.68 -0.85
N VAL A 101 -2.87 4.78 -0.85
CA VAL A 101 -3.04 3.42 -1.40
C VAL A 101 -4.18 2.70 -0.68
N PHE A 102 -4.20 2.68 0.65
CA PHE A 102 -5.26 1.99 1.37
C PHE A 102 -6.62 2.71 1.27
N ALA A 103 -6.64 4.04 1.17
CA ALA A 103 -7.88 4.78 0.94
C ALA A 103 -8.48 4.44 -0.43
N LEU A 104 -7.66 4.35 -1.49
CA LEU A 104 -8.08 3.92 -2.83
C LEU A 104 -8.57 2.46 -2.84
N LEU A 105 -7.89 1.57 -2.12
CA LEU A 105 -8.33 0.19 -1.94
C LEU A 105 -9.71 0.12 -1.26
N LYS A 106 -9.91 0.89 -0.18
CA LYS A 106 -11.20 0.97 0.53
C LYS A 106 -12.34 1.35 -0.42
N ILE A 107 -12.10 2.26 -1.34
CA ILE A 107 -13.12 2.72 -2.30
C ILE A 107 -13.08 1.97 -3.65
N ALA A 108 -12.31 0.88 -3.74
CA ALA A 108 -12.16 0.02 -4.93
C ALA A 108 -11.77 0.78 -6.21
N VAL A 109 -10.96 1.84 -6.08
CA VAL A 109 -10.37 2.55 -7.22
C VAL A 109 -8.97 1.98 -7.48
N PRO A 110 -8.71 1.44 -8.68
CA PRO A 110 -7.42 0.83 -8.98
C PRO A 110 -6.30 1.88 -9.04
N VAL A 111 -5.15 1.53 -8.48
CA VAL A 111 -3.99 2.43 -8.44
C VAL A 111 -2.81 1.92 -9.28
N ALA A 112 -2.25 2.76 -10.16
CA ALA A 112 -1.01 2.48 -10.86
C ALA A 112 0.18 3.03 -10.05
N LEU A 113 1.03 2.14 -9.55
CA LEU A 113 2.19 2.48 -8.73
C LEU A 113 3.41 2.76 -9.61
N LEU A 114 3.50 3.98 -10.13
CA LEU A 114 4.51 4.38 -11.11
C LEU A 114 5.91 4.48 -10.46
N PRO A 115 6.98 4.02 -11.13
CA PRO A 115 8.34 4.19 -10.62
C PRO A 115 8.69 5.67 -10.50
N SER A 116 9.12 6.13 -9.32
CA SER A 116 9.43 7.54 -9.08
C SER A 116 10.68 8.05 -9.81
N HIS A 117 11.54 7.13 -10.25
CA HIS A 117 12.81 7.43 -10.94
C HIS A 117 12.77 7.14 -12.44
N SER A 118 11.59 6.84 -13.02
CA SER A 118 11.47 6.70 -14.47
C SER A 118 11.79 8.01 -15.19
N THR A 119 12.25 7.90 -16.43
CA THR A 119 12.48 9.03 -17.35
C THR A 119 11.16 9.59 -17.89
N LEU A 120 11.21 10.77 -18.53
CA LEU A 120 10.00 11.50 -18.92
C LEU A 120 9.20 10.69 -19.93
N HIS A 121 9.89 10.15 -20.94
CA HIS A 121 9.32 9.30 -21.97
C HIS A 121 8.73 8.00 -21.39
N GLU A 122 9.44 7.37 -20.45
CA GLU A 122 8.89 6.20 -19.75
C GLU A 122 7.62 6.56 -18.99
N THR A 123 7.65 7.66 -18.23
CA THR A 123 6.50 8.13 -17.45
C THR A 123 5.30 8.41 -18.34
N ALA A 124 5.49 9.15 -19.44
CA ALA A 124 4.44 9.43 -20.41
C ALA A 124 3.88 8.15 -21.04
N ALA A 125 4.75 7.20 -21.40
CA ALA A 125 4.35 5.91 -21.94
C ALA A 125 3.56 5.07 -20.94
N LEU A 126 3.97 5.04 -19.67
CA LEU A 126 3.26 4.34 -18.61
C LEU A 126 1.88 4.95 -18.34
N LEU A 127 1.79 6.29 -18.30
CA LEU A 127 0.51 7.00 -18.15
C LEU A 127 -0.46 6.67 -19.30
N LYS A 128 0.02 6.70 -20.55
CA LYS A 128 -0.77 6.31 -21.74
C LYS A 128 -1.20 4.85 -21.68
N MET A 129 -0.27 3.94 -21.40
CA MET A 129 -0.51 2.49 -21.38
C MET A 129 -1.54 2.11 -20.32
N THR A 130 -1.49 2.75 -19.15
CA THR A 130 -2.39 2.44 -18.04
C THR A 130 -3.70 3.21 -18.09
N GLY A 131 -3.83 4.22 -18.95
CA GLY A 131 -5.04 5.04 -19.02
C GLY A 131 -5.31 5.78 -17.71
N VAL A 132 -4.25 6.25 -17.03
CA VAL A 132 -4.37 7.01 -15.78
C VAL A 132 -5.19 8.28 -16.04
N THR A 133 -6.19 8.50 -15.20
CA THR A 133 -7.15 9.62 -15.29
C THR A 133 -6.88 10.71 -14.27
N SER A 134 -6.13 10.39 -13.21
CA SER A 134 -5.76 11.30 -12.13
C SER A 134 -4.45 10.83 -11.50
N LEU A 135 -3.57 11.75 -11.16
CA LEU A 135 -2.20 11.44 -10.73
C LEU A 135 -1.86 12.15 -9.42
N PHE A 136 -1.41 11.39 -8.43
CA PHE A 136 -0.80 11.94 -7.22
C PHE A 136 0.72 11.91 -7.37
N VAL A 137 1.35 13.06 -7.19
CA VAL A 137 2.79 13.24 -7.35
C VAL A 137 3.42 13.87 -6.10
N SER A 138 4.65 13.50 -5.74
CA SER A 138 5.37 14.23 -4.71
C SER A 138 5.67 15.67 -5.13
N GLU A 139 5.79 16.56 -4.15
CA GLU A 139 6.17 17.97 -4.39
C GLU A 139 7.44 18.08 -5.23
N THR A 140 8.44 17.24 -4.95
CA THR A 140 9.75 17.24 -5.63
C THR A 140 9.68 16.77 -7.09
N ARG A 141 8.66 15.99 -7.45
CA ARG A 141 8.48 15.42 -8.79
C ARG A 141 7.45 16.18 -9.62
N TYR A 142 6.76 17.15 -9.05
CA TYR A 142 5.71 17.89 -9.73
C TYR A 142 6.20 18.61 -10.99
N SER A 143 7.27 19.40 -10.91
CA SER A 143 7.82 20.14 -12.06
C SER A 143 8.20 19.23 -13.23
N TYR A 144 8.72 18.06 -12.90
CA TYR A 144 9.10 17.03 -13.85
C TYR A 144 7.87 16.36 -14.51
N VAL A 145 6.85 16.02 -13.72
CA VAL A 145 5.74 15.20 -14.21
C VAL A 145 4.79 15.95 -15.14
N ILE A 146 4.73 17.29 -15.08
CA ILE A 146 3.86 18.11 -15.95
C ILE A 146 4.15 17.84 -17.42
N ALA A 147 5.42 17.74 -17.80
CA ALA A 147 5.81 17.50 -19.18
C ALA A 147 5.40 16.09 -19.64
N ALA A 148 5.59 15.07 -18.81
CA ALA A 148 5.15 13.70 -19.09
C ALA A 148 3.62 13.59 -19.16
N ALA A 149 2.90 14.25 -18.26
CA ALA A 149 1.44 14.30 -18.22
C ALA A 149 0.87 14.97 -19.47
N LYS A 150 1.46 16.09 -19.90
CA LYS A 150 1.10 16.76 -21.15
C LYS A 150 1.29 15.85 -22.37
N GLU A 151 2.42 15.13 -22.45
CA GLU A 151 2.66 14.17 -23.53
C GLU A 151 1.64 13.01 -23.49
N ALA A 152 1.23 12.57 -22.30
CA ALA A 152 0.21 11.56 -22.08
C ALA A 152 -1.23 12.03 -22.29
N GLY A 153 -1.47 13.33 -22.42
CA GLY A 153 -2.82 13.89 -22.50
C GLY A 153 -3.56 13.89 -21.16
N LEU A 154 -2.86 13.78 -20.03
CA LEU A 154 -3.44 13.89 -18.70
C LEU A 154 -3.61 15.39 -18.34
N PRO A 155 -4.84 15.86 -18.07
CA PRO A 155 -5.10 17.25 -17.69
C PRO A 155 -4.39 17.65 -16.40
N GLU A 156 -3.84 18.87 -16.36
CA GLU A 156 -3.04 19.34 -15.22
C GLU A 156 -3.87 19.57 -13.94
N ASP A 157 -5.18 19.77 -14.07
CA ASP A 157 -6.16 19.85 -12.97
C ASP A 157 -6.49 18.48 -12.36
N ARG A 158 -6.09 17.39 -13.04
CA ARG A 158 -6.14 16.01 -12.54
C ARG A 158 -4.82 15.57 -11.91
N ILE A 159 -3.87 16.48 -11.71
CA ILE A 159 -2.60 16.24 -11.01
C ILE A 159 -2.67 16.85 -9.61
N PHE A 160 -2.53 16.00 -8.61
CA PHE A 160 -2.63 16.33 -7.19
C PHE A 160 -1.29 16.10 -6.49
N ILE A 161 -1.04 16.83 -5.41
CA ILE A 161 0.18 16.66 -4.61
C ILE A 161 -0.06 15.62 -3.51
N LEU A 162 0.77 14.57 -3.47
CA LEU A 162 0.64 13.48 -2.51
C LEU A 162 1.00 13.92 -1.09
N GLN A 163 2.13 14.60 -0.94
CA GLN A 163 2.66 15.09 0.33
C GLN A 163 3.30 16.46 0.11
N GLY A 164 3.19 17.34 1.10
CA GLY A 164 3.67 18.72 1.00
C GLY A 164 2.67 19.62 0.28
N GLY A 165 3.18 20.60 -0.46
CA GLY A 165 2.34 21.57 -1.15
C GLY A 165 3.06 22.25 -2.31
N VAL A 166 2.34 22.37 -3.43
CA VAL A 166 2.76 23.19 -4.57
C VAL A 166 1.74 24.31 -4.75
N ALA A 167 2.22 25.54 -4.96
CA ALA A 167 1.35 26.70 -5.16
C ALA A 167 0.37 26.46 -6.32
N GLY A 168 -0.92 26.74 -6.08
CA GLY A 168 -1.99 26.55 -7.06
C GLY A 168 -2.42 25.11 -7.28
N LYS A 169 -1.85 24.13 -6.56
CA LYS A 169 -2.26 22.72 -6.63
C LYS A 169 -2.94 22.23 -5.36
N VAL A 170 -3.87 21.31 -5.56
CA VAL A 170 -4.55 20.61 -4.47
C VAL A 170 -3.63 19.51 -3.95
N SER A 171 -3.43 19.47 -2.63
CA SER A 171 -2.66 18.41 -1.96
C SER A 171 -3.57 17.50 -1.15
N LEU A 172 -3.24 16.21 -1.11
CA LEU A 172 -4.00 15.21 -0.37
C LEU A 172 -4.16 15.58 1.12
N PRO A 173 -3.11 16.03 1.86
CA PRO A 173 -3.27 16.49 3.23
C PRO A 173 -4.36 17.56 3.36
N ARG A 174 -4.32 18.59 2.51
CA ARG A 174 -5.27 19.70 2.55
C ARG A 174 -6.72 19.26 2.38
N VAL A 175 -6.97 18.31 1.47
CA VAL A 175 -8.33 17.78 1.25
C VAL A 175 -8.78 16.95 2.45
N ILE A 176 -7.89 16.14 3.02
CA ILE A 176 -8.14 15.36 4.26
C ILE A 176 -8.50 16.30 5.42
N GLU A 177 -7.71 17.35 5.65
CA GLU A 177 -8.00 18.34 6.68
C GLU A 177 -9.32 19.08 6.41
N GLY A 178 -9.63 19.36 5.14
CA GLY A 178 -10.89 19.95 4.70
C GLY A 178 -12.10 19.13 5.09
N VAL A 179 -12.15 17.84 4.74
CA VAL A 179 -13.28 16.97 5.08
C VAL A 179 -13.39 16.73 6.58
N LYS A 180 -12.25 16.61 7.28
CA LYS A 180 -12.21 16.44 8.74
C LYS A 180 -12.76 17.66 9.47
N SER A 181 -12.35 18.87 9.08
CA SER A 181 -12.82 20.12 9.71
C SER A 181 -14.32 20.36 9.53
N ARG A 182 -14.88 19.88 8.41
CA ARG A 182 -16.33 19.93 8.12
C ARG A 182 -17.12 18.82 8.80
N GLY A 183 -16.46 17.82 9.39
CA GLY A 183 -17.12 16.68 10.01
C GLY A 183 -17.91 15.83 9.02
N LEU A 184 -17.43 15.69 7.77
CA LEU A 184 -18.11 14.89 6.77
C LEU A 184 -18.17 13.41 7.19
N PRO A 185 -19.28 12.70 6.89
CA PRO A 185 -19.44 11.31 7.29
C PRO A 185 -18.44 10.41 6.56
N ARG A 186 -17.91 9.41 7.28
CA ARG A 186 -17.00 8.41 6.72
C ARG A 186 -17.71 7.59 5.66
N VAL A 187 -17.00 7.27 4.58
CA VAL A 187 -17.53 6.44 3.50
C VAL A 187 -17.41 4.95 3.81
N PRO A 188 -18.39 4.11 3.43
CA PRO A 188 -18.28 2.67 3.61
C PRO A 188 -17.21 2.09 2.68
N THR A 189 -16.67 0.93 3.05
CA THR A 189 -15.81 0.16 2.16
C THR A 189 -16.62 -0.38 0.98
N GLN A 190 -16.06 -0.29 -0.24
CA GLN A 190 -16.70 -0.79 -1.45
C GLN A 190 -16.54 -2.31 -1.58
N THR A 191 -17.61 -2.97 -2.02
CA THR A 191 -17.60 -4.41 -2.33
C THR A 191 -16.76 -4.69 -3.58
N VAL A 192 -16.04 -5.80 -3.58
CA VAL A 192 -15.16 -6.20 -4.69
C VAL A 192 -15.45 -7.63 -5.14
N ARG A 193 -15.16 -7.93 -6.39
CA ARG A 193 -15.18 -9.28 -6.98
C ARG A 193 -13.75 -9.84 -7.08
N ASP A 194 -13.64 -11.12 -7.39
CA ASP A 194 -12.37 -11.84 -7.55
C ASP A 194 -11.38 -11.15 -8.50
N ASP A 195 -11.92 -10.56 -9.56
CA ASP A 195 -11.20 -9.88 -10.65
C ASP A 195 -11.09 -8.36 -10.46
N THR A 196 -11.63 -7.80 -9.38
CA THR A 196 -11.55 -6.36 -9.14
C THR A 196 -10.11 -5.95 -8.90
N ILE A 197 -9.58 -5.11 -9.79
CA ILE A 197 -8.20 -4.65 -9.78
C ILE A 197 -7.98 -3.76 -8.56
N ALA A 198 -6.97 -4.10 -7.77
CA ALA A 198 -6.51 -3.31 -6.64
C ALA A 198 -5.41 -2.33 -7.09
N TYR A 199 -4.36 -2.84 -7.72
CA TYR A 199 -3.30 -1.99 -8.25
C TYR A 199 -2.58 -2.59 -9.46
N LEU A 200 -1.87 -1.73 -10.18
CA LEU A 200 -0.99 -2.07 -11.28
C LEU A 200 0.46 -1.88 -10.83
N LEU A 201 1.26 -2.93 -11.00
CA LEU A 201 2.72 -2.92 -10.79
C LEU A 201 3.45 -2.98 -12.12
N PHE A 202 4.66 -2.44 -12.17
CA PHE A 202 5.46 -2.43 -13.39
C PHE A 202 6.65 -3.36 -13.26
N SER A 203 6.78 -4.28 -14.22
CA SER A 203 7.96 -5.16 -14.31
C SER A 203 8.92 -4.62 -15.37
N SER A 204 10.20 -4.47 -15.02
CA SER A 204 11.27 -4.17 -15.99
C SER A 204 11.44 -5.38 -16.93
N GLY A 205 10.82 -5.32 -18.10
CA GLY A 205 11.10 -6.29 -19.17
C GLY A 205 12.54 -6.12 -19.66
N THR A 206 13.14 -7.18 -20.18
CA THR A 206 14.55 -7.19 -20.60
C THR A 206 14.83 -6.42 -21.90
N THR A 207 13.80 -6.01 -22.65
CA THR A 207 13.97 -5.45 -24.01
C THR A 207 12.98 -4.33 -24.38
N GLY A 208 12.30 -3.68 -23.42
CA GLY A 208 11.37 -2.60 -23.75
C GLY A 208 10.71 -1.92 -22.56
N LEU A 209 9.70 -1.08 -22.85
CA LEU A 209 8.89 -0.38 -21.85
C LEU A 209 8.32 -1.37 -20.80
N PRO A 210 8.27 -0.99 -19.51
CA PRO A 210 7.73 -1.84 -18.47
C PRO A 210 6.28 -2.27 -18.76
N LYS A 211 5.95 -3.53 -18.48
CA LYS A 211 4.57 -4.04 -18.58
C LYS A 211 3.81 -3.72 -17.30
N ALA A 212 2.56 -3.29 -17.44
CA ALA A 212 1.64 -3.16 -16.30
C ALA A 212 1.01 -4.52 -15.96
N VAL A 213 1.30 -5.01 -14.76
CA VAL A 213 0.75 -6.24 -14.18
C VAL A 213 -0.44 -5.85 -13.31
N MET A 214 -1.63 -6.28 -13.71
CA MET A 214 -2.86 -6.06 -12.94
C MET A 214 -2.94 -7.04 -11.78
N ILE A 215 -3.08 -6.52 -10.57
CA ILE A 215 -3.19 -7.29 -9.33
C ILE A 215 -4.57 -7.04 -8.73
N SER A 216 -5.37 -8.09 -8.53
CA SER A 216 -6.71 -7.97 -7.93
C SER A 216 -6.65 -7.94 -6.41
N HIS A 217 -7.72 -7.47 -5.77
CA HIS A 217 -7.87 -7.57 -4.30
C HIS A 217 -7.68 -9.00 -3.80
N ARG A 218 -8.20 -9.98 -4.54
CA ARG A 218 -8.03 -11.40 -4.23
C ARG A 218 -6.55 -11.81 -4.31
N ASN A 219 -5.81 -11.38 -5.34
CA ASN A 219 -4.37 -11.66 -5.41
C ASN A 219 -3.61 -11.12 -4.19
N LEU A 220 -3.94 -9.91 -3.72
CA LEU A 220 -3.34 -9.32 -2.51
C LEU A 220 -3.62 -10.15 -1.27
N MET A 221 -4.88 -10.56 -1.08
CA MET A 221 -5.26 -11.41 0.05
C MET A 221 -4.45 -12.71 0.07
N PHE A 222 -4.31 -13.40 -1.05
CA PHE A 222 -3.56 -14.65 -1.13
C PHE A 222 -2.05 -14.44 -0.88
N ALA A 223 -1.45 -13.41 -1.47
CA ALA A 223 -0.04 -13.09 -1.26
C ALA A 223 0.26 -12.74 0.20
N ALA A 224 -0.62 -11.96 0.85
CA ALA A 224 -0.48 -11.62 2.26
C ALA A 224 -0.73 -12.84 3.17
N SER A 225 -1.76 -13.65 2.87
CA SER A 225 -2.05 -14.88 3.63
C SER A 225 -0.88 -15.85 3.60
N GLN A 226 -0.26 -16.06 2.42
CA GLN A 226 0.94 -16.88 2.29
C GLN A 226 2.08 -16.36 3.20
N SER A 227 2.28 -15.05 3.22
CA SER A 227 3.31 -14.42 4.05
C SER A 227 3.06 -14.63 5.55
N PHE A 228 1.80 -14.55 5.99
CA PHE A 228 1.42 -14.82 7.38
C PHE A 228 1.63 -16.28 7.79
N VAL A 229 1.25 -17.23 6.94
CA VAL A 229 1.48 -18.67 7.21
C VAL A 229 2.98 -18.95 7.35
N ILE A 230 3.81 -18.40 6.44
CA ILE A 230 5.27 -18.56 6.53
C ILE A 230 5.80 -17.95 7.83
N LEU A 231 5.35 -16.75 8.20
CA LEU A 231 5.78 -16.10 9.42
C LEU A 231 5.39 -16.90 10.67
N GLU A 232 4.18 -17.44 10.71
CA GLU A 232 3.70 -18.28 11.82
C GLU A 232 4.58 -19.52 12.00
N GLU A 233 4.91 -20.21 10.90
CA GLU A 233 5.82 -21.37 10.93
C GLU A 233 7.23 -20.97 11.38
N LEU A 234 7.75 -19.83 10.94
CA LEU A 234 9.05 -19.32 11.38
C LEU A 234 9.05 -18.99 12.89
N LEU A 235 7.96 -18.47 13.44
CA LEU A 235 7.83 -18.19 14.87
C LEU A 235 7.82 -19.48 15.72
N LYS A 236 7.23 -20.58 15.22
CA LYS A 236 7.30 -21.91 15.86
C LYS A 236 8.75 -22.41 15.98
N LEU A 237 9.60 -22.07 15.01
CA LEU A 237 11.04 -22.38 15.05
C LEU A 237 11.81 -21.44 16.00
N GLY A 238 11.38 -20.18 16.12
CA GLY A 238 11.93 -19.20 17.08
C GLY A 238 11.70 -19.60 18.54
N ALA A 239 10.56 -20.21 18.86
CA ALA A 239 10.28 -20.80 20.18
C ALA A 239 11.10 -22.07 20.48
N ARG A 240 11.71 -22.71 19.46
CA ARG A 240 12.53 -23.94 19.59
C ARG A 240 14.05 -23.71 19.52
N ARG A 241 14.53 -22.47 19.39
CA ARG A 241 15.97 -22.19 19.30
C ARG A 241 16.62 -21.96 20.68
N SER A 242 16.91 -23.07 21.36
CA SER A 242 18.08 -23.18 22.26
C SER A 242 19.18 -24.11 21.74
N LEU A 243 19.03 -24.73 20.55
CA LEU A 243 19.96 -25.77 20.09
C LEU A 243 20.44 -25.68 18.63
N PHE A 244 20.50 -24.47 18.04
CA PHE A 244 21.21 -24.28 16.77
C PHE A 244 22.14 -23.08 16.85
N THR A 245 23.32 -23.31 17.43
CA THR A 245 24.48 -22.42 17.28
C THR A 245 24.86 -22.37 15.81
N TRP A 246 24.67 -21.20 15.21
CA TRP A 246 25.08 -20.87 13.85
C TRP A 246 26.62 -20.81 13.80
N ARG A 247 27.28 -21.96 13.61
CA ARG A 247 28.71 -22.04 13.29
C ARG A 247 28.88 -22.23 11.79
N SER A 248 29.62 -21.28 11.22
CA SER A 248 30.28 -21.25 9.91
C SER A 248 29.42 -21.27 8.64
N CYS A 249 29.17 -20.07 8.11
CA CYS A 249 29.45 -19.76 6.71
C CYS A 249 30.04 -18.33 6.64
N ARG A 250 31.35 -18.19 6.87
CA ARG A 250 32.11 -17.06 6.32
C ARG A 250 32.41 -17.43 4.88
N GLY A 251 31.83 -16.71 3.92
CA GLY A 251 32.18 -16.87 2.51
C GLY A 251 31.02 -16.61 1.57
N THR A 252 31.00 -15.38 1.05
CA THR A 252 30.45 -14.98 -0.26
C THR A 252 28.93 -14.99 -0.51
N THR A 253 28.48 -13.81 -0.95
CA THR A 253 27.29 -13.52 -1.79
C THR A 253 25.89 -13.44 -1.16
N ARG A 254 25.54 -12.19 -0.79
CA ARG A 254 24.41 -11.35 -1.24
C ARG A 254 23.09 -12.05 -1.64
N TRP A 255 21.97 -11.47 -1.15
CA TRP A 255 20.53 -11.63 -1.49
C TRP A 255 19.65 -12.31 -0.42
N GLY A 256 18.77 -11.53 0.22
CA GLY A 256 17.66 -11.98 1.08
C GLY A 256 17.06 -10.85 1.95
N PRO A 257 15.72 -10.71 2.06
CA PRO A 257 15.05 -9.41 2.22
C PRO A 257 14.99 -8.88 3.66
N MET A 258 15.20 -7.57 3.78
CA MET A 258 15.09 -6.80 5.01
C MET A 258 13.64 -6.32 5.17
N LEU A 259 12.86 -7.04 5.98
CA LEU A 259 11.63 -6.55 6.61
C LEU A 259 11.74 -6.86 8.09
N MET A 260 12.30 -5.91 8.85
CA MET A 260 12.30 -5.94 10.31
C MET A 260 11.03 -5.28 10.82
N PHE A 261 10.05 -6.08 11.24
CA PHE A 261 9.10 -5.66 12.27
C PHE A 261 9.75 -5.92 13.63
N SER A 262 10.29 -4.88 14.27
CA SER A 262 10.68 -4.94 15.67
C SER A 262 9.41 -4.82 16.53
N GLY A 263 8.84 -5.97 16.89
CA GLY A 263 7.82 -6.07 17.93
C GLY A 263 8.48 -6.14 19.29
N TYR A 264 8.48 -5.02 20.03
CA TYR A 264 8.87 -5.01 21.44
C TYR A 264 7.68 -5.56 22.26
N LEU A 265 7.76 -6.81 22.74
CA LEU A 265 6.83 -7.32 23.76
C LEU A 265 7.30 -6.85 25.14
N PRO A 266 6.43 -6.25 25.98
CA PRO A 266 6.78 -5.94 27.35
C PRO A 266 6.91 -7.24 28.18
N PRO A 267 7.83 -7.30 29.16
CA PRO A 267 8.00 -8.46 30.01
C PRO A 267 6.74 -8.68 30.87
N GLN A 268 6.27 -9.93 30.90
CA GLN A 268 5.20 -10.35 31.81
C GLN A 268 5.71 -10.25 33.25
N LEU A 269 5.00 -9.48 34.06
CA LEU A 269 5.11 -9.50 35.51
C LEU A 269 4.65 -10.87 36.02
N HIS A 270 5.59 -11.73 36.37
CA HIS A 270 5.29 -12.88 37.23
C HIS A 270 5.32 -12.41 38.68
N SER A 271 4.14 -12.39 39.30
CA SER A 271 3.95 -12.39 40.73
C SER A 271 4.29 -13.77 41.30
N SER A 272 5.30 -13.85 42.16
CA SER A 272 5.46 -14.79 43.29
C SER A 272 6.67 -14.34 44.10
#